data_AF-A0A8T2II96-F1
#
_entry.id   AF-A0A8T2II96-F1
#
_cell.length_a   1.000
_cell.length_b   1.000
_cell.length_c   1.000
_cell.angle_alpha   90.00
_cell.angle_beta   90.00
_cell.angle_gamma   90.00
#
_symmetry.space_group_name_H-M   'P 1'
#
loop_
_entity.id
_entity.type
_entity.pdbx_description
1 polymer ?
#
loop_
_entity_poly.entity_id
_entity_poly.type
_entity_poly.pdbx_seq_one_letter_code
_entity_poly.pdbx_strand_id
1 'polypeptide(L)'
;SLPSLRPLLDVNYLPLTNMRIARTFCFTNNGQALYLVSPTEIQRITYSQETCENLQEMLGELFTPVETPEAPNRGFFKGLFGGGAQSLDREDLFGETASGKPSRSLAQHIPGPGGIEGVKGAASGVVGELARARWALDERGQKIGELEEKTAAMLASADSFSKHAHEMMLKYKDKKWYQF
;
A
#
# COMPACT_ATOMS: atom_id res chain seq x y z
N SER A 1 -2.06 22.65 22.59
CA SER A 1 -1.26 22.55 23.81
C SER A 1 -2.14 22.87 24.98
N LEU A 2 -1.99 22.10 26.06
CA LEU A 2 -2.68 22.38 27.31
C LEU A 2 -1.98 23.53 28.06
N PRO A 3 -2.72 24.35 28.82
CA PRO A 3 -4.18 24.33 28.96
C PRO A 3 -4.93 25.03 27.82
N SER A 4 -4.25 25.79 26.96
CA SER A 4 -4.86 26.67 25.95
C SER A 4 -5.69 25.98 24.86
N LEU A 5 -5.66 24.65 24.78
CA LEU A 5 -6.25 23.83 23.70
C LEU A 5 -5.81 24.23 22.28
N ARG A 6 -4.71 24.98 22.12
CA ARG A 6 -4.18 25.35 20.80
C ARG A 6 -3.92 24.10 19.94
N PRO A 7 -4.46 23.96 18.73
CA PRO A 7 -4.11 22.84 17.87
C PRO A 7 -2.58 22.80 17.60
N LEU A 8 -1.97 21.62 17.77
CA LEU A 8 -0.54 21.42 17.48
C LEU A 8 -0.33 20.64 16.18
N LEU A 9 -1.28 19.77 15.84
CA LEU A 9 -1.26 18.94 14.65
C LEU A 9 -2.71 18.70 14.21
N ASP A 10 -2.96 18.88 12.92
CA ASP A 10 -4.25 18.61 12.29
C ASP A 10 -3.99 17.89 10.95
N VAL A 11 -4.06 16.56 10.99
CA VAL A 11 -3.75 15.68 9.85
C VAL A 11 -4.75 14.54 9.84
N ASN A 12 -5.28 14.22 8.65
CA ASN A 12 -6.10 13.03 8.44
C ASN A 12 -5.20 11.80 8.37
N TYR A 13 -5.28 10.91 9.36
CA TYR A 13 -4.44 9.70 9.42
C TYR A 13 -5.22 8.38 9.37
N LEU A 14 -6.56 8.41 9.42
CA LEU A 14 -7.39 7.21 9.40
C LEU A 14 -8.33 7.18 8.19
N PRO A 15 -8.42 6.05 7.48
CA PRO A 15 -9.53 5.83 6.56
C PRO A 15 -10.83 5.74 7.38
N LEU A 16 -11.79 6.63 7.07
CA LEU A 16 -13.09 6.75 7.76
C LEU A 16 -13.92 5.44 7.77
N THR A 17 -13.52 4.44 6.99
CA THR A 17 -14.26 3.19 6.79
C THR A 17 -13.99 2.13 7.86
N ASN A 18 -12.97 2.25 8.71
CA ASN A 18 -12.59 1.17 9.64
C ASN A 18 -12.90 1.49 11.13
N MET A 19 -14.05 1.00 11.60
CA MET A 19 -14.52 1.17 12.99
C MET A 19 -13.63 0.50 14.05
N ARG A 20 -12.80 -0.50 13.70
CA ARG A 20 -11.87 -1.13 14.66
C ARG A 20 -10.82 -0.15 15.12
N ILE A 21 -10.31 0.66 14.18
CA ILE A 21 -9.26 1.61 14.49
C ILE A 21 -9.77 2.63 15.51
N ALA A 22 -10.94 3.21 15.25
CA ALA A 22 -11.58 4.17 16.18
C ALA A 22 -11.83 3.60 17.58
N ARG A 23 -12.09 2.29 17.72
CA ARG A 23 -12.34 1.62 19.00
C ARG A 23 -11.07 1.21 19.75
N THR A 24 -9.94 1.10 19.07
CA THR A 24 -8.70 0.54 19.62
C THR A 24 -7.57 1.57 19.69
N PHE A 25 -7.81 2.78 19.20
CA PHE A 25 -6.84 3.87 19.24
C PHE A 25 -6.55 4.29 20.68
N CYS A 26 -5.26 4.27 21.05
CA CYS A 26 -4.81 4.82 22.31
C CYS A 26 -3.50 5.60 22.15
N PHE A 27 -3.39 6.70 22.90
CA PHE A 27 -2.14 7.44 23.03
C PHE A 27 -1.22 6.74 24.02
N THR A 28 0.07 6.78 23.73
CA THR A 28 1.14 6.31 24.62
C THR A 28 2.11 7.45 24.88
N ASN A 29 3.16 7.16 25.66
CA ASN A 29 4.18 8.13 26.02
C ASN A 29 4.91 8.66 24.76
N ASN A 30 5.61 9.78 24.90
CA ASN A 30 6.51 10.34 23.89
C ASN A 30 5.87 10.67 22.53
N GLY A 31 4.60 11.10 22.54
CA GLY A 31 3.91 11.51 21.32
C GLY A 31 3.64 10.35 20.36
N GLN A 32 3.45 9.15 20.90
CA GLN A 32 3.10 7.96 20.14
C GLN A 32 1.62 7.62 20.33
N ALA A 33 1.08 6.89 19.37
CA ALA A 33 -0.22 6.24 19.50
C ALA A 33 -0.22 4.90 18.77
N LEU A 34 -1.13 4.01 19.16
CA LEU A 34 -1.26 2.69 18.56
C LEU A 34 -2.72 2.31 18.42
N TYR A 35 -2.99 1.44 17.45
CA TYR A 35 -4.31 0.90 17.18
C TYR A 35 -4.21 -0.47 16.49
N LEU A 36 -5.31 -1.22 16.50
CA LEU A 36 -5.41 -2.48 15.79
C LEU A 36 -6.01 -2.25 14.39
N VAL A 37 -5.24 -2.54 13.35
CA VAL A 37 -5.71 -2.52 11.95
C VAL A 37 -6.57 -3.75 11.67
N SER A 38 -6.19 -4.88 12.23
CA SER A 38 -6.87 -6.18 12.16
C SER A 38 -6.86 -6.86 13.55
N PRO A 39 -7.51 -8.03 13.74
CA PRO A 39 -7.38 -8.79 14.99
C PRO A 39 -5.94 -9.18 15.36
N THR A 40 -5.02 -9.21 14.40
CA THR A 40 -3.66 -9.73 14.56
C THR A 40 -2.58 -8.73 14.16
N GLU A 41 -2.94 -7.47 13.87
CA GLU A 41 -2.01 -6.46 13.38
C GLU A 41 -2.18 -5.15 14.17
N ILE A 42 -1.08 -4.73 14.80
CA ILE A 42 -0.96 -3.44 15.49
C ILE A 42 -0.22 -2.49 14.57
N GLN A 43 -0.75 -1.28 14.43
CA GLN A 43 -0.03 -0.18 13.82
C GLN A 43 0.27 0.89 14.85
N ARG A 44 1.52 1.36 14.85
CA ARG A 44 2.03 2.40 15.73
C ARG A 44 2.33 3.65 14.90
N ILE A 45 1.89 4.80 15.37
CA ILE A 45 2.20 6.12 14.82
C ILE A 45 3.02 6.91 15.84
N THR A 46 3.91 7.77 15.35
CA THR A 46 4.75 8.65 16.17
C THR A 46 4.72 10.07 15.60
N TYR A 47 4.64 11.05 16.50
CA TYR A 47 4.81 12.46 16.19
C TYR A 47 6.19 12.99 16.62
N SER A 48 7.07 12.11 17.12
CA SER A 48 8.42 12.45 17.54
C SER A 48 9.38 12.43 16.34
N GLN A 49 9.97 13.59 16.03
CA GLN A 49 11.00 13.71 15.00
C GLN A 49 12.24 12.86 15.33
N GLU A 50 12.64 12.81 16.60
CA GLU A 50 13.75 11.98 17.08
C GLU A 50 13.52 10.50 16.75
N THR A 51 12.28 9.99 16.91
CA THR A 51 11.95 8.61 16.54
C THR A 51 12.09 8.39 15.02
N CYS A 52 11.75 9.38 14.21
CA CYS A 52 11.91 9.29 12.75
C CYS A 52 13.38 9.31 12.33
N GLU A 53 14.21 10.11 12.99
CA GLU A 53 15.66 10.19 12.74
C GLU A 53 16.36 8.87 13.10
N ASN A 54 15.93 8.21 14.18
CA ASN A 54 16.49 6.93 14.64
C ASN A 54 15.88 5.71 13.94
N LEU A 55 14.99 5.88 12.96
CA LEU A 55 14.25 4.76 12.34
C LEU A 55 15.18 3.70 11.75
N GLN A 56 16.29 4.09 11.13
CA GLN A 56 17.25 3.17 10.53
C GLN A 56 17.91 2.25 11.57
N GLU A 57 18.23 2.78 12.75
CA GLU A 57 18.81 1.98 13.84
C GLU A 57 17.78 1.03 14.46
N MET A 58 16.50 1.38 14.38
CA MET A 58 15.39 0.52 14.83
C MET A 58 15.08 -0.62 13.84
N LEU A 59 15.52 -0.53 12.58
CA LEU A 59 15.39 -1.60 11.60
C LEU A 59 16.43 -2.66 11.92
N GLY A 60 15.98 -3.82 12.42
CA GLY A 60 16.87 -4.94 12.69
C GLY A 60 17.55 -5.50 11.44
N GLU A 61 18.61 -6.28 11.65
CA GLU A 61 19.31 -6.98 10.57
C GLU A 61 18.66 -8.34 10.28
N LEU A 62 18.50 -8.69 9.00
CA LEU A 62 17.97 -10.00 8.60
C LEU A 62 19.04 -11.10 8.58
N PHE A 63 20.29 -10.71 8.33
CA PHE A 63 21.38 -11.64 8.15
C PHE A 63 22.43 -11.43 9.21
N THR A 64 22.75 -12.51 9.93
CA THR A 64 23.96 -12.56 10.75
C THR A 64 25.03 -13.28 9.93
N PRO A 65 26.18 -12.65 9.64
CA PRO A 65 27.27 -13.33 8.99
C PRO A 65 27.71 -14.51 9.85
N VAL A 66 27.61 -15.70 9.26
CA VAL A 66 28.12 -16.94 9.83
C VAL A 66 29.22 -17.47 8.91
N GLU A 67 30.26 -18.05 9.51
CA GLU A 67 31.26 -18.76 8.74
C GLU A 67 30.58 -19.88 7.95
N THR A 68 30.83 -19.90 6.63
CA THR A 68 30.36 -20.99 5.79
C THR A 68 31.00 -22.29 6.26
N PRO A 69 30.21 -23.34 6.58
CA PRO A 69 30.77 -24.62 6.96
C PRO A 69 31.74 -25.12 5.89
N GLU A 70 32.89 -25.66 6.32
CA GLU A 70 33.81 -26.28 5.39
C GLU A 70 33.11 -27.41 4.63
N ALA A 71 33.40 -27.51 3.33
CA ALA A 71 32.88 -28.60 2.53
C ALA A 71 33.30 -29.95 3.15
N PRO A 72 32.40 -30.95 3.23
CA PRO A 72 32.73 -32.23 3.83
C PRO A 72 33.94 -32.84 3.10
N ASN A 73 34.98 -33.17 3.88
CA ASN A 73 36.18 -33.79 3.36
C ASN A 73 35.82 -35.05 2.58
N ARG A 74 36.22 -35.10 1.30
CA ARG A 74 36.09 -36.32 0.50
C ARG A 74 37.03 -37.36 1.11
N GLY A 75 36.46 -38.27 1.90
CA GLY A 75 37.22 -39.30 2.60
C GLY A 75 38.18 -40.05 1.67
N PHE A 76 39.40 -40.27 2.15
CA PHE A 76 40.52 -40.91 1.45
C PHE A 76 40.14 -42.22 0.71
N PHE A 77 39.19 -42.99 1.25
CA PHE A 77 38.77 -44.27 0.66
C PHE A 77 37.87 -44.16 -0.58
N LYS A 78 37.39 -42.95 -0.93
CA LYS A 78 36.58 -42.76 -2.15
C LYS A 78 37.39 -42.95 -3.44
N GLY A 79 38.72 -42.98 -3.37
CA GLY A 79 39.60 -43.30 -4.50
C GLY A 79 39.95 -44.79 -4.66
N LEU A 80 39.76 -45.63 -3.63
CA LEU A 80 40.33 -46.99 -3.62
C LEU A 80 39.33 -48.12 -3.94
N PHE A 81 38.02 -47.93 -3.70
CA PHE A 81 37.02 -49.01 -3.83
C PHE A 81 35.72 -48.65 -4.59
N GLY A 82 35.60 -47.44 -5.14
CA GLY A 82 34.39 -47.03 -5.85
C GLY A 82 34.73 -46.16 -7.05
N GLY A 83 34.36 -46.61 -8.25
CA GLY A 83 34.52 -45.89 -9.51
C GLY A 83 34.22 -44.40 -9.34
N GLY A 84 35.16 -43.58 -9.81
CA GLY A 84 35.35 -42.20 -9.39
C GLY A 84 34.08 -41.38 -9.26
N ALA A 85 33.83 -40.88 -8.05
CA ALA A 85 33.06 -39.66 -7.92
C ALA A 85 33.95 -38.52 -8.44
N GLN A 86 33.85 -38.25 -9.74
CA GLN A 86 34.33 -37.00 -10.32
C GLN A 86 33.88 -35.86 -9.39
N SER A 87 34.72 -34.83 -9.22
CA SER A 87 34.17 -33.52 -8.85
C SER A 87 32.98 -33.33 -9.77
N LEU A 88 31.76 -33.29 -9.23
CA LEU A 88 30.63 -32.87 -10.03
C LEU A 88 30.91 -31.40 -10.27
N ASP A 89 31.63 -31.13 -11.36
CA ASP A 89 31.97 -29.79 -11.77
C ASP A 89 30.64 -29.14 -12.13
N ARG A 90 30.34 -28.05 -11.45
CA ARG A 90 29.08 -27.35 -11.62
C ARG A 90 28.97 -26.86 -13.07
N GLU A 91 30.09 -26.56 -13.70
CA GLU A 91 30.21 -26.16 -15.09
C GLU A 91 29.99 -27.35 -16.05
N ASP A 92 30.39 -28.56 -15.69
CA ASP A 92 30.07 -29.76 -16.50
C ASP A 92 28.59 -30.15 -16.37
N LEU A 93 27.98 -29.95 -15.20
CA LEU A 93 26.59 -30.34 -14.95
C LEU A 93 25.58 -29.28 -15.41
N PHE A 94 25.88 -28.00 -15.17
CA PHE A 94 24.98 -26.86 -15.36
C PHE A 94 25.59 -25.73 -16.18
N GLY A 95 26.84 -25.86 -16.63
CA GLY A 95 27.48 -24.86 -17.47
C GLY A 95 26.91 -24.84 -18.89
N GLU A 96 27.14 -23.71 -19.54
CA GLU A 96 26.58 -23.38 -20.85
C GLU A 96 26.89 -24.43 -21.93
N THR A 97 28.06 -25.08 -21.83
CA THR A 97 28.52 -26.11 -22.78
C THR A 97 27.69 -27.39 -22.72
N ALA A 98 27.24 -27.80 -21.53
CA ALA A 98 26.49 -29.05 -21.33
C ALA A 98 24.97 -28.82 -21.22
N SER A 99 24.54 -27.76 -20.55
CA SER A 99 23.12 -27.44 -20.30
C SER A 99 22.50 -26.46 -21.31
N GLY A 100 23.31 -25.90 -22.21
CA GLY A 100 22.87 -24.93 -23.22
C GLY A 100 22.72 -23.51 -22.67
N LYS A 101 22.56 -22.54 -23.58
CA LYS A 101 22.41 -21.11 -23.21
C LYS A 101 21.04 -20.89 -22.56
N PRO A 102 20.95 -20.11 -21.45
CA PRO A 102 19.67 -19.79 -20.85
C PRO A 102 18.76 -19.08 -21.86
N SER A 103 17.45 -19.36 -21.81
CA SER A 103 16.47 -18.66 -22.64
C SER A 103 16.58 -17.15 -22.39
N ARG A 104 16.64 -16.36 -23.47
CA ARG A 104 16.61 -14.88 -23.40
C ARG A 104 15.33 -14.33 -22.75
N SER A 105 14.34 -15.19 -22.50
CA SER A 105 13.08 -14.85 -21.84
C SER A 105 13.05 -15.08 -20.32
N LEU A 106 14.14 -15.57 -19.69
CA LEU A 106 14.20 -15.74 -18.24
C LEU A 106 14.67 -14.45 -17.56
N ALA A 107 13.91 -14.06 -16.53
CA ALA A 107 14.00 -12.80 -15.82
C ALA A 107 15.43 -12.43 -15.41
N GLN A 108 15.87 -11.26 -15.87
CA GLN A 108 17.07 -10.60 -15.37
C GLN A 108 16.95 -10.43 -13.86
N HIS A 109 17.99 -10.77 -13.10
CA HIS A 109 18.11 -10.38 -11.71
C HIS A 109 18.03 -8.85 -11.65
N ILE A 110 16.88 -8.32 -11.27
CA ILE A 110 16.73 -6.91 -10.92
C ILE A 110 17.44 -6.80 -9.57
N PRO A 111 18.60 -6.12 -9.48
CA PRO A 111 19.22 -5.88 -8.19
C PRO A 111 18.18 -5.19 -7.31
N GLY A 112 17.86 -5.79 -6.17
CA GLY A 112 16.96 -5.19 -5.21
C GLY A 112 17.43 -3.76 -4.85
N PRO A 113 16.52 -2.89 -4.38
CA PRO A 113 16.72 -1.44 -4.25
C PRO A 113 17.74 -1.00 -3.16
N GLY A 114 18.70 -1.85 -2.79
CA GLY A 114 19.66 -1.62 -1.70
C GLY A 114 20.88 -0.75 -2.04
N GLY A 115 20.97 -0.19 -3.26
CA GLY A 115 22.03 0.75 -3.63
C GLY A 115 21.53 2.20 -3.64
N ILE A 116 22.35 3.15 -3.18
CA ILE A 116 22.04 4.60 -3.11
C ILE A 116 21.57 5.16 -4.48
N GLU A 117 22.03 4.61 -5.60
CA GLU A 117 21.55 4.96 -6.95
C GLU A 117 20.17 4.37 -7.28
N GLY A 118 19.85 3.17 -6.78
CA GLY A 118 18.53 2.52 -6.93
C GLY A 118 17.44 3.22 -6.13
N VAL A 119 17.77 3.73 -4.94
CA VAL A 119 16.86 4.58 -4.13
C VAL A 119 16.56 5.90 -4.84
N LYS A 120 17.56 6.49 -5.51
CA LYS A 120 17.38 7.73 -6.30
C LYS A 120 16.54 7.49 -7.57
N GLY A 121 16.73 6.35 -8.25
CA GLY A 121 15.92 5.91 -9.38
C GLY A 121 14.46 5.63 -8.99
N ALA A 122 14.24 4.87 -7.91
CA ALA A 122 12.91 4.60 -7.36
C ALA A 122 12.20 5.88 -6.91
N ALA A 123 12.91 6.80 -6.24
CA ALA A 123 12.35 8.10 -5.86
C ALA A 123 11.95 8.94 -7.08
N SER A 124 12.74 8.94 -8.16
CA SER A 124 12.40 9.66 -9.40
C SER A 124 11.20 9.06 -10.16
N GLY A 125 11.05 7.73 -10.15
CA GLY A 125 9.90 7.03 -10.73
C GLY A 125 8.60 7.31 -9.96
N VAL A 126 8.67 7.31 -8.63
CA VAL A 126 7.54 7.65 -7.75
C VAL A 126 7.09 9.09 -7.94
N VAL A 127 8.00 10.04 -8.16
CA VAL A 127 7.64 11.45 -8.47
C VAL A 127 6.88 11.55 -9.80
N GLY A 128 7.27 10.79 -10.83
CA GLY A 128 6.56 10.76 -12.11
C GLY A 128 5.17 10.12 -12.03
N GLU A 129 5.00 9.08 -11.22
CA GLU A 129 3.69 8.49 -10.92
C GLU A 129 2.81 9.42 -10.07
N LEU A 130 3.40 10.10 -9.10
CA LEU A 130 2.71 11.08 -8.26
C LEU A 130 2.24 12.30 -9.06
N ALA A 131 3.04 12.78 -10.01
CA ALA A 131 2.64 13.88 -10.90
C ALA A 131 1.44 13.48 -11.79
N ARG A 132 1.44 12.26 -12.34
CA ARG A 132 0.29 11.72 -13.09
C ARG A 132 -0.94 11.56 -12.20
N ALA A 133 -0.78 11.04 -10.99
CA ALA A 133 -1.86 10.92 -10.02
C ALA A 133 -2.43 12.29 -9.63
N ARG A 134 -1.58 13.31 -9.51
CA ARG A 134 -1.99 14.70 -9.24
C ARG A 134 -2.87 15.25 -10.36
N TRP A 135 -2.47 15.10 -11.63
CA TRP A 135 -3.30 15.56 -12.75
C TRP A 135 -4.65 14.85 -12.82
N ALA A 136 -4.67 13.53 -12.59
CA ALA A 136 -5.93 12.78 -12.54
C ALA A 136 -6.84 13.25 -11.38
N LEU A 137 -6.25 13.64 -10.25
CA LEU A 137 -6.96 14.24 -9.11
C LEU A 137 -7.52 15.62 -9.44
N ASP A 138 -6.77 16.47 -10.12
CA ASP A 138 -7.23 17.80 -10.54
C ASP A 138 -8.39 17.68 -11.54
N GLU A 139 -8.29 16.78 -12.54
CA GLU A 139 -9.39 16.50 -13.49
C GLU A 139 -10.63 15.95 -12.77
N ARG A 140 -10.44 15.04 -11.81
CA ARG A 140 -11.54 14.54 -10.98
C ARG A 140 -12.19 15.66 -10.17
N GLY A 141 -11.40 16.59 -9.63
CA GLY A 141 -11.89 17.75 -8.90
C GLY A 141 -12.79 18.64 -9.77
N GLN A 142 -12.38 18.93 -11.01
CA GLN A 142 -13.20 19.68 -11.96
C GLN A 142 -14.51 18.95 -12.29
N LYS A 143 -14.44 17.65 -12.58
CA LYS A 143 -15.64 16.83 -12.86
C LYS A 143 -16.61 16.77 -11.67
N ILE A 144 -16.11 16.78 -10.44
CA ILE A 144 -16.96 16.82 -9.24
C ILE A 144 -17.66 18.17 -9.12
N GLY A 145 -16.98 19.28 -9.39
CA GLY A 145 -17.61 20.61 -9.42
C GLY A 145 -18.73 20.69 -10.45
N GLU A 146 -18.51 20.19 -11.67
CA GLU A 146 -19.57 20.11 -12.69
C GLU A 146 -20.73 19.19 -12.25
N LEU A 147 -20.41 18.08 -11.58
CA LEU A 147 -21.41 17.14 -11.09
C LEU A 147 -22.25 17.76 -9.97
N GLU A 148 -21.65 18.55 -9.08
CA GLU A 148 -22.34 19.28 -8.02
C GLU A 148 -23.37 20.25 -8.60
N GLU A 149 -22.98 21.05 -9.61
CA GLU A 149 -23.89 21.98 -10.29
C GLU A 149 -25.06 21.24 -10.96
N LYS A 150 -24.77 20.14 -11.68
CA LYS A 150 -25.80 19.28 -12.29
C LYS A 150 -26.73 18.66 -11.24
N THR A 151 -26.19 18.25 -10.10
CA THR A 151 -26.97 17.64 -9.01
C THR A 151 -27.86 18.67 -8.33
N ALA A 152 -27.39 19.91 -8.15
CA ALA A 152 -28.19 21.01 -7.64
C ALA A 152 -29.36 21.34 -8.58
N ALA A 153 -29.10 21.42 -9.90
CA ALA A 153 -30.15 21.62 -10.89
C ALA A 153 -31.16 20.47 -10.92
N MET A 154 -30.69 19.23 -10.79
CA MET A 154 -31.54 18.05 -10.70
C MET A 154 -32.41 18.08 -9.45
N LEU A 155 -31.86 18.46 -8.29
CA LEU A 155 -32.60 18.59 -7.03
C LEU A 155 -33.72 19.63 -7.15
N ALA A 156 -33.42 20.80 -7.72
CA ALA A 156 -34.42 21.84 -7.96
C ALA A 156 -35.55 21.35 -8.89
N SER A 157 -35.20 20.59 -9.93
CA SER A 157 -36.15 19.99 -10.85
C SER A 157 -37.02 18.93 -10.16
N ALA A 158 -36.42 18.10 -9.31
CA ALA A 158 -37.13 17.07 -8.55
C ALA A 158 -38.09 17.68 -7.50
N ASP A 159 -37.70 18.75 -6.83
CA ASP A 159 -38.56 19.46 -5.87
C ASP A 159 -39.75 20.11 -6.58
N SER A 160 -39.52 20.73 -7.73
CA SER A 160 -40.60 21.24 -8.59
C SER A 160 -41.55 20.11 -9.02
N PHE A 161 -41.02 18.99 -9.53
CA PHE A 161 -41.83 17.85 -9.93
C PHE A 161 -42.66 17.28 -8.78
N SER A 162 -42.07 17.13 -7.59
CA SER A 162 -42.74 16.65 -6.39
C SER A 162 -43.94 17.53 -6.02
N LYS A 163 -43.77 18.86 -6.04
CA LYS A 163 -44.85 19.83 -5.79
C LYS A 163 -46.00 19.67 -6.77
N HIS A 164 -45.72 19.63 -8.07
CA HIS A 164 -46.75 19.46 -9.11
C HIS A 164 -47.48 18.10 -8.99
N ALA A 165 -46.75 17.03 -8.72
CA ALA A 165 -47.34 15.71 -8.51
C ALA A 165 -48.23 15.68 -7.26
N HIS A 166 -47.82 16.37 -6.18
CA HIS A 166 -48.62 16.49 -4.96
C HIS A 166 -49.90 17.29 -5.20
N GLU A 167 -49.83 18.42 -5.90
CA GLU A 167 -51.01 19.21 -6.30
C GLU A 167 -51.97 18.41 -7.17
N MET A 168 -51.45 17.63 -8.13
CA MET A 168 -52.25 16.75 -8.96
C MET A 168 -52.95 15.68 -8.10
N MET A 169 -52.21 15.02 -7.20
CA MET A 169 -52.79 14.02 -6.29
C MET A 169 -53.93 14.62 -5.47
N LEU A 170 -53.77 15.82 -4.90
CA LEU A 170 -54.83 16.49 -4.13
C LEU A 170 -56.10 16.74 -4.95
N LYS A 171 -55.97 17.11 -6.24
CA LYS A 171 -57.14 17.32 -7.12
C LYS A 171 -57.95 16.05 -7.38
N TYR A 172 -57.33 14.88 -7.32
CA TYR A 172 -57.97 13.59 -7.58
C TYR A 172 -58.21 12.75 -6.32
N LYS A 173 -57.65 13.14 -5.17
CA LYS A 173 -57.70 12.40 -3.91
C LYS A 173 -59.13 12.06 -3.48
N ASP A 174 -60.05 13.01 -3.59
CA ASP A 174 -61.43 12.86 -3.15
C ASP A 174 -62.41 12.63 -4.32
N LYS A 175 -61.90 12.58 -5.57
CA LYS A 175 -62.72 12.26 -6.74
C LYS A 175 -63.04 10.78 -6.75
N LYS A 176 -64.32 10.45 -6.69
CA LYS A 176 -64.79 9.08 -6.92
C LYS A 176 -64.98 8.84 -8.41
N TRP A 177 -64.76 7.60 -8.84
CA TRP A 177 -64.77 7.18 -10.25
C TRP A 177 -66.08 7.49 -11.02
N TYR A 178 -67.15 7.85 -10.32
CA TYR A 178 -68.47 8.18 -10.86
C TYR A 178 -68.80 9.69 -10.84
N GLN A 179 -67.87 10.54 -10.37
CA GLN A 179 -68.00 12.00 -10.34
C GLN A 179 -67.05 12.59 -11.38
N PHE A 180 -67.51 12.63 -12.64
CA PHE A 180 -66.79 13.27 -13.74
C PHE A 180 -66.99 14.79 -13.72
#